data_AF-A0A0A1H7M4-F1
#
_entry.id   AF-A0A0A1H7M4-F1
#
_cell.length_a   1.000
_cell.length_b   1.000
_cell.length_c   1.000
_cell.angle_alpha   90.00
_cell.angle_beta   90.00
_cell.angle_gamma   90.00
#
_symmetry.space_group_name_H-M   'P 1'
#
loop_
_entity.id
_entity.type
_entity.pdbx_description
1 polymer ?
#
loop_
_entity_poly.entity_id
_entity_poly.type
_entity_poly.pdbx_seq_one_letter_code
_entity_poly.pdbx_strand_id
1 'polypeptide(L)'
;MKTRNLRDWTNRGGMGYAFFARVVAGLGRSLAALGVVLGLGLIANTAFAGDKVEQPIEFPHDIHAGKMGINCMYCHTYARRSRVSGIPPLRKCINCHTYIPSVRNKPRIKKLFQYWEEKKPIPFMKVHDLPDFVRFPHMRHIQRFYFELHRPVKEVCSYCHGDVENMTVDQKVKPLSMGWCISCHQKNHPLPKDPKILNGMRMIYPRMEMSTHPEQVVESMTGHGPNDCWQCHK
;
A
#
# COMPACT_ATOMS: atom_id res chain seq x y z
N MET A 1 7.09 -60.45 -59.52
CA MET A 1 7.71 -59.11 -59.65
C MET A 1 6.76 -58.08 -59.03
N LYS A 2 7.02 -57.65 -57.78
CA LYS A 2 6.26 -56.56 -57.13
C LYS A 2 7.25 -55.78 -56.28
N THR A 3 7.76 -54.69 -56.85
CA THR A 3 8.77 -53.82 -56.21
C THR A 3 8.13 -53.12 -55.02
N ARG A 4 8.52 -53.50 -53.80
CA ARG A 4 8.23 -52.70 -52.60
C ARG A 4 9.03 -51.40 -52.71
N ASN A 5 8.29 -50.29 -52.75
CA ASN A 5 8.78 -48.96 -53.04
C ASN A 5 9.68 -48.46 -51.88
N LEU A 6 10.93 -48.12 -52.15
CA LEU A 6 11.92 -47.59 -51.18
C LEU A 6 11.56 -46.19 -50.63
N ARG A 7 10.41 -45.63 -51.03
CA ARG A 7 9.91 -44.31 -50.58
C ARG A 7 9.26 -44.29 -49.19
N ASP A 8 9.00 -45.44 -48.56
CA ASP A 8 8.30 -45.48 -47.26
C ASP A 8 9.22 -45.28 -46.04
N TRP A 9 10.53 -45.39 -46.19
CA TRP A 9 11.48 -45.30 -45.06
C TRP A 9 11.88 -43.86 -44.69
N THR A 10 11.80 -42.90 -45.62
CA THR A 10 12.15 -41.49 -45.34
C THR A 10 11.10 -40.75 -44.52
N ASN A 11 9.85 -41.23 -44.49
CA ASN A 11 8.75 -40.56 -43.78
C ASN A 11 8.63 -40.92 -42.29
N ARG A 12 9.28 -41.99 -41.81
CA ARG A 12 9.17 -42.43 -40.40
C ARG A 12 10.19 -41.78 -39.46
N GLY A 13 11.37 -41.40 -39.95
CA GLY A 13 12.41 -40.73 -39.13
C GLY A 13 12.20 -39.21 -38.95
N GLY A 14 11.62 -38.54 -39.96
CA GLY A 14 11.37 -37.09 -39.92
C GLY A 14 10.28 -36.67 -38.94
N MET A 15 9.33 -37.56 -38.65
CA MET A 15 8.19 -37.27 -37.77
C MET A 15 8.62 -37.17 -36.29
N GLY A 16 9.54 -38.01 -35.85
CA GLY A 16 10.11 -37.97 -34.50
C GLY A 16 11.00 -36.77 -34.26
N TYR A 17 11.85 -36.42 -35.23
CA TYR A 17 12.74 -35.25 -35.14
C TYR A 17 11.95 -33.93 -35.19
N ALA A 18 10.92 -33.84 -36.05
CA ALA A 18 10.03 -32.69 -36.11
C ALA A 18 9.20 -32.53 -34.82
N PHE A 19 8.77 -33.63 -34.20
CA PHE A 19 8.10 -33.59 -32.90
C PHE A 19 9.05 -33.13 -31.79
N PHE A 20 10.26 -33.69 -31.72
CA PHE A 20 11.25 -33.30 -30.72
C PHE A 20 11.69 -31.84 -30.86
N ALA A 21 11.92 -31.37 -32.10
CA ALA A 21 12.24 -29.98 -32.40
C ALA A 21 11.10 -29.02 -32.00
N ARG A 22 9.83 -29.41 -32.18
CA ARG A 22 8.66 -28.63 -31.75
C ARG A 22 8.54 -28.56 -30.23
N VAL A 23 8.83 -29.64 -29.51
CA VAL A 23 8.82 -29.65 -28.05
C VAL A 23 9.93 -28.76 -27.48
N VAL A 24 11.15 -28.85 -28.02
CA VAL A 24 12.29 -28.01 -27.59
C VAL A 24 12.06 -26.54 -27.91
N ALA A 25 11.54 -26.22 -29.11
CA ALA A 25 11.18 -24.84 -29.47
C ALA A 25 10.02 -24.30 -28.62
N GLY A 26 9.05 -25.14 -28.27
CA GLY A 26 7.95 -24.80 -27.36
C GLY A 26 8.45 -24.45 -25.96
N LEU A 27 9.32 -25.29 -25.39
CA LEU A 27 9.96 -25.05 -24.10
C LEU A 27 10.82 -23.77 -24.09
N GLY A 28 11.59 -23.54 -25.15
CA GLY A 28 12.38 -22.31 -25.31
C GLY A 28 11.51 -21.05 -25.35
N ARG A 29 10.37 -21.09 -26.05
CA ARG A 29 9.38 -20.00 -26.09
C ARG A 29 8.72 -19.76 -24.73
N SER A 30 8.36 -20.82 -24.01
CA SER A 30 7.77 -20.71 -22.67
C SER A 30 8.74 -20.13 -21.65
N LEU A 31 10.01 -20.54 -21.68
CA LEU A 31 11.05 -20.00 -20.80
C LEU A 31 11.35 -18.52 -21.11
N ALA A 32 11.40 -18.14 -22.39
CA ALA A 32 11.56 -16.75 -22.79
C ALA A 32 10.37 -15.88 -22.34
N ALA A 33 9.14 -16.38 -22.51
CA ALA A 33 7.94 -15.68 -22.04
C ALA A 33 7.93 -15.52 -20.52
N LEU A 34 8.33 -16.56 -19.77
CA LEU A 34 8.45 -16.49 -18.31
C LEU A 34 9.51 -15.47 -17.88
N GLY A 35 10.67 -15.45 -18.56
CA GLY A 35 11.73 -14.48 -18.32
C GLY A 35 11.29 -13.03 -18.58
N VAL A 36 10.51 -12.79 -19.65
CA VAL A 36 9.92 -11.48 -19.94
C VAL A 36 8.89 -11.07 -18.89
N VAL A 37 8.01 -11.97 -18.46
CA VAL A 37 7.01 -11.70 -17.42
C VAL A 37 7.68 -11.39 -16.07
N LEU A 38 8.69 -12.17 -15.68
CA LEU A 38 9.46 -11.93 -14.45
C LEU A 38 10.27 -10.63 -14.52
N GLY A 39 10.90 -10.34 -15.67
CA GLY A 39 11.63 -9.10 -15.90
C GLY A 39 10.72 -7.86 -15.83
N LEU A 40 9.55 -7.90 -16.50
CA LEU A 40 8.56 -6.83 -16.44
C LEU A 40 7.98 -6.66 -15.02
N GLY A 41 7.74 -7.75 -14.29
CA GLY A 41 7.29 -7.72 -12.91
C GLY A 41 8.29 -7.06 -11.95
N LEU A 42 9.59 -7.32 -12.14
CA LEU A 42 10.67 -6.70 -11.36
C LEU A 42 10.80 -5.20 -11.66
N ILE A 43 10.78 -4.81 -12.94
CA ILE A 43 10.88 -3.39 -13.35
C ILE A 43 9.68 -2.58 -12.85
N ALA A 44 8.47 -3.14 -12.92
CA ALA A 44 7.27 -2.48 -12.42
C ALA A 44 7.35 -2.22 -10.90
N ASN A 45 7.88 -3.16 -10.11
CA ASN A 45 8.04 -2.95 -8.67
C ASN A 45 9.05 -1.85 -8.32
N THR A 46 10.12 -1.70 -9.09
CA THR A 46 11.12 -0.63 -8.85
C THR A 46 10.64 0.74 -9.32
N ALA A 47 9.78 0.81 -10.35
CA ALA A 47 9.30 2.07 -10.91
C ALA A 47 8.39 2.87 -9.97
N PHE A 48 7.85 2.24 -8.91
CA PHE A 48 6.96 2.90 -7.95
C PHE A 48 7.63 3.30 -6.63
N ALA A 49 8.89 2.93 -6.41
CA ALA A 49 9.68 3.45 -5.30
C ALA A 49 9.99 4.91 -5.58
N GLY A 50 9.43 5.82 -4.78
CA GLY A 50 9.71 7.24 -4.89
C GLY A 50 11.15 7.57 -4.46
N ASP A 51 11.68 8.68 -4.98
CA ASP A 51 13.00 9.16 -4.64
C ASP A 51 13.16 9.32 -3.12
N LYS A 52 14.37 9.01 -2.62
CA LYS A 52 14.70 9.18 -1.22
C LYS A 52 14.75 10.67 -0.89
N VAL A 53 13.71 11.17 -0.23
CA VAL A 53 13.64 12.56 0.23
C VAL A 53 14.54 12.73 1.47
N GLU A 54 15.57 13.56 1.35
CA GLU A 54 16.42 13.90 2.50
C GLU A 54 15.63 14.68 3.55
N GLN A 55 15.71 14.23 4.80
CA GLN A 55 15.02 14.86 5.92
C GLN A 55 15.99 15.73 6.73
N PRO A 56 15.55 16.89 7.26
CA PRO A 56 16.40 17.72 8.13
C PRO A 56 16.93 16.96 9.36
N ILE A 57 16.09 16.06 9.87
CA ILE A 57 16.42 15.08 10.90
C ILE A 57 15.79 13.75 10.50
N GLU A 58 16.60 12.70 10.42
CA GLU A 58 16.11 11.34 10.22
C GLU A 58 15.35 10.84 11.45
N PHE A 59 14.09 10.43 11.24
CA PHE A 59 13.24 9.84 12.27
C PHE A 59 13.11 8.32 12.07
N PRO A 60 13.78 7.49 12.90
CA PRO A 60 13.76 6.03 12.79
C PRO A 60 12.41 5.45 13.24
N HIS A 61 11.50 5.20 12.29
CA HIS A 61 10.23 4.52 12.58
C HIS A 61 10.45 3.07 13.02
N ASP A 62 11.50 2.42 12.52
CA ASP A 62 11.94 1.08 12.91
C ASP A 62 12.20 0.93 14.42
N ILE A 63 12.71 1.98 15.06
CA ILE A 63 12.91 1.99 16.50
C ILE A 63 11.59 2.24 17.23
N HIS A 64 10.85 3.28 16.83
CA HIS A 64 9.68 3.74 17.57
C HIS A 64 8.46 2.84 17.37
N ALA A 65 8.09 2.54 16.12
CA ALA A 65 6.96 1.68 15.80
C ALA A 65 7.34 0.21 15.85
N GLY A 66 8.49 -0.17 15.28
CA GLY A 66 8.95 -1.56 15.23
C GLY A 66 9.38 -2.11 16.59
N LYS A 67 10.55 -1.66 17.08
CA LYS A 67 11.16 -2.21 18.31
C LYS A 67 10.40 -1.87 19.58
N MET A 68 9.88 -0.64 19.68
CA MET A 68 9.17 -0.18 20.89
C MET A 68 7.66 -0.42 20.83
N GLY A 69 7.11 -0.81 19.67
CA GLY A 69 5.67 -1.06 19.52
C GLY A 69 4.78 0.18 19.72
N ILE A 70 5.32 1.39 19.54
CA ILE A 70 4.53 2.63 19.73
C ILE A 70 3.47 2.69 18.63
N ASN A 71 2.20 2.76 19.05
CA ASN A 71 1.08 2.83 18.12
C ASN A 71 1.17 4.04 17.18
N CYS A 72 0.95 3.84 15.88
CA CYS A 72 1.07 4.89 14.85
C CYS A 72 0.26 6.15 15.19
N MET A 73 -0.95 5.99 15.74
CA MET A 73 -1.86 7.10 16.07
C MET A 73 -1.47 7.86 17.35
N TYR A 74 -0.48 7.38 18.12
CA TYR A 74 0.08 8.13 19.24
C TYR A 74 0.77 9.41 18.74
N CYS A 75 1.58 9.28 17.69
CA CYS A 75 2.24 10.41 17.04
C CYS A 75 1.28 11.08 16.06
N HIS A 76 0.68 10.30 15.15
CA HIS A 76 -0.20 10.75 14.08
C HIS A 76 -1.67 10.87 14.54
N THR A 77 -1.90 11.69 15.56
CA THR A 77 -3.19 11.78 16.27
C THR A 77 -4.38 12.22 15.42
N TYR A 78 -4.15 12.86 14.28
CA TYR A 78 -5.23 13.33 13.43
C TYR A 78 -5.68 12.31 12.38
N ALA A 79 -4.95 11.20 12.21
CA ALA A 79 -5.29 10.12 11.28
C ALA A 79 -6.76 9.66 11.43
N ARG A 80 -7.23 9.53 12.67
CA ARG A 80 -8.59 9.06 12.99
C ARG A 80 -9.70 10.10 12.89
N ARG A 81 -9.37 11.40 12.75
CA ARG A 81 -10.36 12.49 12.96
C ARG A 81 -10.28 13.65 11.98
N SER A 82 -9.23 13.73 11.18
CA SER A 82 -9.03 14.81 10.23
C SER A 82 -8.78 14.28 8.82
N ARG A 83 -8.82 15.20 7.86
CA ARG A 83 -8.41 14.90 6.49
C ARG A 83 -6.92 14.64 6.40
N VAL A 84 -6.13 15.39 7.16
CA VAL A 84 -4.68 15.30 7.21
C VAL A 84 -4.26 14.63 8.51
N SER A 85 -3.47 13.55 8.42
CA SER A 85 -2.93 12.83 9.58
C SER A 85 -1.98 13.69 10.43
N GLY A 86 -1.23 14.56 9.75
CA GLY A 86 -0.31 15.54 10.34
C GLY A 86 0.97 14.91 10.86
N ILE A 87 1.99 15.75 11.01
CA ILE A 87 3.25 15.41 11.68
C ILE A 87 3.12 15.81 13.15
N PRO A 88 3.60 15.01 14.11
CA PRO A 88 3.51 15.34 15.53
C PRO A 88 4.24 16.66 15.84
N PRO A 89 3.71 17.49 16.77
CA PRO A 89 4.43 18.67 17.24
C PRO A 89 5.68 18.25 18.02
N LEU A 90 6.70 19.12 18.00
CA LEU A 90 8.01 18.88 18.61
C LEU A 90 7.92 18.48 20.10
N ARG A 91 6.94 19.02 20.83
CA ARG A 91 6.68 18.70 22.23
C ARG A 91 6.50 17.19 22.47
N LYS A 92 5.86 16.44 21.56
CA LYS A 92 5.70 14.99 21.73
C LYS A 92 7.04 14.26 21.79
N CYS A 93 8.01 14.70 20.98
CA CYS A 93 9.36 14.15 20.98
C CYS A 93 10.06 14.44 22.31
N ILE A 94 10.00 15.70 22.76
CA ILE A 94 10.71 16.18 23.95
C ILE A 94 10.17 15.57 25.24
N ASN A 95 8.86 15.28 25.31
CA ASN A 95 8.25 14.64 26.48
C ASN A 95 8.92 13.31 26.85
N CYS A 96 9.37 12.52 25.86
CA CYS A 96 10.11 11.28 26.13
C CYS A 96 11.63 11.53 26.12
N HIS A 97 12.15 12.24 25.11
CA HIS A 97 13.60 12.42 24.94
C HIS A 97 14.27 13.23 26.06
N THR A 98 13.50 13.95 26.88
CA THR A 98 14.01 14.59 28.11
C THR A 98 14.48 13.56 29.13
N TYR A 99 13.84 12.38 29.19
CA TYR A 99 14.08 11.36 30.21
C TYR A 99 14.86 10.14 29.70
N ILE A 100 15.45 10.21 28.50
CA ILE A 100 16.21 9.12 27.89
C ILE A 100 17.66 9.58 27.68
N PRO A 101 18.50 9.60 28.73
CA PRO A 101 19.86 10.13 28.64
C PRO A 101 20.75 9.31 27.68
N SER A 102 20.45 8.02 27.49
CA SER A 102 21.20 7.11 26.61
C SER A 102 21.26 7.56 25.14
N VAL A 103 20.28 8.34 24.68
CA VAL A 103 20.23 8.84 23.29
C VAL A 103 20.61 10.31 23.16
N ARG A 104 20.78 11.04 24.28
CA ARG A 104 20.97 12.51 24.32
C ARG A 104 22.17 12.98 23.49
N ASN A 105 23.25 12.19 23.49
CA ASN A 105 24.50 12.54 22.81
C ASN A 105 24.52 12.21 21.31
N LYS A 106 23.48 11.52 20.78
CA LYS A 106 23.43 11.20 19.35
C LYS A 106 23.21 12.47 18.52
N PRO A 107 23.91 12.65 17.37
CA PRO A 107 23.80 13.87 16.55
C PRO A 107 22.37 14.28 16.18
N ARG A 108 21.53 13.29 15.81
CA ARG A 108 20.10 13.52 15.49
C ARG A 108 19.29 14.07 16.67
N ILE A 109 19.58 13.62 17.89
CA ILE A 109 18.88 14.04 19.10
C ILE A 109 19.39 15.41 19.55
N LYS A 110 20.69 15.71 19.38
CA LYS A 110 21.21 17.07 19.58
C LYS A 110 20.49 18.09 18.70
N LYS A 111 20.30 17.78 17.40
CA LYS A 111 19.51 18.62 16.48
C LYS A 111 18.06 18.76 16.94
N LEU A 112 17.42 17.67 17.41
CA LEU A 112 16.06 17.72 17.96
C LEU A 112 15.93 18.73 19.11
N PHE A 113 16.86 18.70 20.06
CA PHE A 113 16.88 19.64 21.18
C PHE A 113 17.20 21.06 20.72
N GLN A 114 18.07 21.24 19.72
CA GLN A 114 18.33 22.56 19.14
C GLN A 114 17.05 23.20 18.60
N TYR A 115 16.24 22.49 17.81
CA TYR A 115 14.94 23.01 17.33
C TYR A 115 14.00 23.36 18.49
N TRP A 116 14.04 22.60 19.59
CA TRP A 116 13.22 22.86 20.76
C TRP A 116 13.62 24.13 21.49
N GLU A 117 14.92 24.32 21.75
CA GLU A 117 15.46 25.54 22.38
C GLU A 117 15.25 26.78 21.49
N GLU A 118 15.41 26.63 20.18
CA GLU A 118 15.14 27.70 19.21
C GLU A 118 13.65 27.99 19.02
N LYS A 119 12.75 27.18 19.61
CA LYS A 119 11.28 27.25 19.44
C LYS A 119 10.85 27.21 17.98
N LYS A 120 11.62 26.53 17.13
CA LYS A 120 11.32 26.37 15.70
C LYS A 120 10.78 24.97 15.42
N PRO A 121 9.73 24.82 14.59
CA PRO A 121 9.31 23.51 14.12
C PRO A 121 10.40 22.91 13.22
N ILE A 122 10.50 21.59 13.21
CA ILE A 122 11.35 20.88 12.24
C ILE A 122 10.63 20.93 10.88
N PRO A 123 11.28 21.46 9.83
CA PRO A 123 10.67 21.56 8.50
C PRO A 123 10.75 20.23 7.76
N PHE A 124 10.04 19.21 8.26
CA PHE A 124 9.99 17.89 7.63
C PHE A 124 9.51 17.97 6.18
N MET A 125 10.18 17.22 5.31
CA MET A 125 9.81 17.13 3.91
C MET A 125 8.77 16.01 3.75
N LYS A 126 7.66 16.31 3.07
CA LYS A 126 6.62 15.31 2.82
C LYS A 126 7.13 14.25 1.84
N VAL A 127 7.03 12.99 2.24
CA VAL A 127 7.34 11.83 1.39
C VAL A 127 6.14 11.48 0.50
N HIS A 128 4.95 11.51 1.09
CA HIS A 128 3.68 11.23 0.44
C HIS A 128 2.97 12.56 0.15
N ASP A 129 3.18 13.10 -1.06
CA ASP A 129 2.58 14.37 -1.48
C ASP A 129 1.64 14.12 -2.68
N LEU A 130 0.35 14.37 -2.46
CA LEU A 130 -0.67 14.36 -3.50
C LEU A 130 -0.89 15.80 -3.98
N PRO A 131 -1.28 16.00 -5.25
CA PRO A 131 -1.60 17.34 -5.74
C PRO A 131 -2.68 18.01 -4.89
N ASP A 132 -2.60 19.32 -4.69
CA ASP A 132 -3.49 20.06 -3.78
C ASP A 132 -4.97 20.01 -4.18
N PHE A 133 -5.26 19.79 -5.47
CA PHE A 133 -6.61 19.57 -5.99
C PHE A 133 -7.17 18.18 -5.65
N VAL A 134 -6.38 17.31 -5.00
CA VAL A 134 -6.79 15.99 -4.51
C VAL A 134 -6.95 16.04 -2.99
N ARG A 135 -8.19 15.94 -2.53
CA ARG A 135 -8.53 15.96 -1.11
C ARG A 135 -8.69 14.54 -0.58
N PHE A 136 -7.66 13.98 0.05
CA PHE A 136 -7.70 12.65 0.66
C PHE A 136 -8.02 12.72 2.18
N PRO A 137 -9.21 12.32 2.65
CA PRO A 137 -9.51 12.35 4.08
C PRO A 137 -9.06 11.07 4.81
N HIS A 138 -8.00 11.15 5.62
CA HIS A 138 -7.51 10.02 6.43
C HIS A 138 -8.60 9.42 7.32
N MET A 139 -9.37 10.26 8.02
CA MET A 139 -10.40 9.83 8.97
C MET A 139 -11.41 8.85 8.39
N ARG A 140 -11.79 8.97 7.10
CA ARG A 140 -12.77 8.06 6.49
C ARG A 140 -12.20 6.65 6.32
N HIS A 141 -10.96 6.56 5.88
CA HIS A 141 -10.27 5.28 5.67
C HIS A 141 -9.97 4.59 7.00
N ILE A 142 -9.50 5.36 7.99
CA ILE A 142 -9.23 4.81 9.33
C ILE A 142 -10.53 4.40 10.02
N GLN A 143 -11.59 5.21 9.96
CA GLN A 143 -12.90 4.84 10.49
C GLN A 143 -13.37 3.52 9.88
N ARG A 144 -13.31 3.41 8.55
CA ARG A 144 -13.75 2.22 7.83
C ARG A 144 -12.94 0.97 8.20
N PHE A 145 -11.64 0.98 7.96
CA PHE A 145 -10.86 -0.26 8.02
C PHE A 145 -10.39 -0.60 9.43
N TYR A 146 -10.00 0.40 10.22
CA TYR A 146 -9.50 0.16 11.56
C TYR A 146 -10.63 0.05 12.59
N PHE A 147 -11.57 1.01 12.62
CA PHE A 147 -12.60 1.02 13.66
C PHE A 147 -13.82 0.15 13.34
N GLU A 148 -14.35 0.16 12.11
CA GLU A 148 -15.54 -0.62 11.78
C GLU A 148 -15.19 -2.08 11.45
N LEU A 149 -14.14 -2.30 10.66
CA LEU A 149 -13.70 -3.64 10.25
C LEU A 149 -12.65 -4.27 11.18
N HIS A 150 -12.23 -3.57 12.23
CA HIS A 150 -11.30 -4.06 13.25
C HIS A 150 -10.00 -4.65 12.66
N ARG A 151 -9.55 -4.12 11.51
CA ARG A 151 -8.28 -4.53 10.91
C ARG A 151 -7.11 -4.03 11.76
N PRO A 152 -6.01 -4.79 11.88
CA PRO A 152 -4.85 -4.34 12.62
C PRO A 152 -4.25 -3.09 11.97
N VAL A 153 -3.70 -2.18 12.80
CA VAL A 153 -3.08 -0.91 12.33
C VAL A 153 -2.05 -1.18 11.24
N LYS A 154 -1.24 -2.23 11.41
CA LYS A 154 -0.22 -2.61 10.43
C LYS A 154 -0.82 -2.90 9.06
N GLU A 155 -1.95 -3.59 8.97
CA GLU A 155 -2.61 -3.85 7.68
C GLU A 155 -3.15 -2.56 7.06
N VAL A 156 -3.84 -1.73 7.85
CA VAL A 156 -4.50 -0.51 7.35
C VAL A 156 -3.50 0.55 6.91
N CYS A 157 -2.50 0.85 7.74
CA CYS A 157 -1.51 1.88 7.45
C CYS A 157 -0.54 1.43 6.36
N SER A 158 -0.06 0.18 6.42
CA SER A 158 0.94 -0.32 5.48
C SER A 158 0.38 -0.58 4.09
N TYR A 159 -0.94 -0.71 3.95
CA TYR A 159 -1.58 -0.79 2.64
C TYR A 159 -1.22 0.42 1.76
N CYS A 160 -1.22 1.62 2.35
CA CYS A 160 -0.92 2.88 1.67
C CYS A 160 0.53 3.33 1.84
N HIS A 161 1.12 3.17 3.03
CA HIS A 161 2.44 3.72 3.35
C HIS A 161 3.57 2.69 3.28
N GLY A 162 3.26 1.40 3.07
CA GLY A 162 4.25 0.33 3.17
C GLY A 162 4.61 -0.04 4.59
N ASP A 163 5.64 -0.85 4.74
CA ASP A 163 6.07 -1.40 6.03
C ASP A 163 6.86 -0.38 6.87
N VAL A 164 6.20 0.71 7.27
CA VAL A 164 6.80 1.87 7.96
C VAL A 164 7.46 1.46 9.28
N GLU A 165 6.96 0.43 9.96
CA GLU A 165 7.57 -0.08 11.19
C GLU A 165 8.95 -0.72 10.99
N ASN A 166 9.39 -0.91 9.74
CA ASN A 166 10.74 -1.38 9.39
C ASN A 166 11.54 -0.32 8.61
N MET A 167 11.03 0.91 8.51
CA MET A 167 11.68 2.01 7.81
C MET A 167 12.48 2.90 8.78
N THR A 168 13.77 3.12 8.51
CA THR A 168 14.55 4.13 9.25
C THR A 168 14.20 5.56 8.82
N VAL A 169 13.87 5.78 7.56
CA VAL A 169 13.31 7.03 7.05
C VAL A 169 12.16 6.64 6.14
N ASP A 170 11.02 7.33 6.28
CA ASP A 170 9.83 7.05 5.47
C ASP A 170 10.14 7.19 3.97
N GLN A 171 9.59 6.28 3.17
CA GLN A 171 9.78 6.24 1.72
C GLN A 171 8.46 5.93 1.05
N LYS A 172 8.24 6.55 -0.12
CA LYS A 172 7.05 6.26 -0.92
C LYS A 172 7.25 4.93 -1.61
N VAL A 173 6.56 3.89 -1.15
CA VAL A 173 6.59 2.54 -1.77
C VAL A 173 5.31 2.19 -2.51
N LYS A 174 4.26 3.01 -2.36
CA LYS A 174 3.02 2.89 -3.12
C LYS A 174 2.89 4.06 -4.09
N PRO A 175 2.30 3.85 -5.28
CA PRO A 175 2.20 4.89 -6.29
C PRO A 175 1.30 6.06 -5.85
N LEU A 176 0.25 5.79 -5.07
CA LEU A 176 -0.79 6.75 -4.68
C LEU A 176 -1.38 7.53 -5.88
N SER A 177 -1.36 6.93 -7.07
CA SER A 177 -1.94 7.50 -8.28
C SER A 177 -3.46 7.34 -8.27
N MET A 178 -4.17 8.16 -9.08
CA MET A 178 -5.62 8.03 -9.23
C MET A 178 -6.04 6.61 -9.60
N GLY A 179 -5.36 5.97 -10.56
CA GLY A 179 -5.65 4.60 -10.97
C GLY A 179 -5.51 3.59 -9.83
N TRP A 180 -4.49 3.75 -8.98
CA TRP A 180 -4.32 2.92 -7.79
C TRP A 180 -5.45 3.13 -6.77
N CYS A 181 -5.81 4.39 -6.49
CA CYS A 181 -6.92 4.74 -5.60
C CYS A 181 -8.26 4.16 -6.10
N ILE A 182 -8.59 4.38 -7.38
CA ILE A 182 -9.81 3.88 -8.00
C ILE A 182 -9.83 2.35 -8.02
N SER A 183 -8.71 1.69 -8.27
CA SER A 183 -8.65 0.22 -8.23
C SER A 183 -9.01 -0.34 -6.86
N CYS A 184 -8.72 0.38 -5.77
CA CYS A 184 -9.13 0.00 -4.41
C CYS A 184 -10.62 0.31 -4.17
N HIS A 185 -11.08 1.46 -4.67
CA HIS A 185 -12.47 1.90 -4.51
C HIS A 185 -13.46 1.09 -5.34
N GLN A 186 -13.06 0.51 -6.46
CA GLN A 186 -13.89 -0.39 -7.28
C GLN A 186 -13.98 -1.81 -6.71
N LYS A 187 -13.05 -2.20 -5.82
CA LYS A 187 -13.08 -3.50 -5.17
C LYS A 187 -14.15 -3.52 -4.09
N ASN A 188 -14.80 -4.67 -3.98
CA ASN A 188 -15.71 -4.98 -2.90
C ASN A 188 -14.92 -5.30 -1.63
N HIS A 189 -15.24 -4.59 -0.55
CA HIS A 189 -14.70 -4.81 0.78
C HIS A 189 -15.79 -5.31 1.72
N PRO A 190 -15.48 -6.12 2.74
CA PRO A 190 -16.45 -6.54 3.75
C PRO A 190 -17.18 -5.36 4.37
N LEU A 191 -18.47 -5.52 4.66
CA LEU A 191 -19.24 -4.55 5.45
C LEU A 191 -19.06 -4.82 6.96
N PRO A 192 -19.29 -3.81 7.82
CA PRO A 192 -19.21 -3.97 9.26
C PRO A 192 -20.33 -4.91 9.72
N LYS A 193 -20.01 -5.80 10.66
CA LYS A 193 -21.00 -6.75 11.20
C LYS A 193 -21.99 -6.10 12.17
N ASP A 194 -21.63 -4.95 12.77
CA ASP A 194 -22.52 -4.21 13.67
C ASP A 194 -23.70 -3.59 12.90
N PRO A 195 -24.96 -4.00 13.17
CA PRO A 195 -26.13 -3.47 12.48
C PRO A 195 -26.31 -1.96 12.64
N LYS A 196 -25.90 -1.36 13.76
CA LYS A 196 -26.01 0.09 13.98
C LYS A 196 -25.07 0.86 13.04
N ILE A 197 -23.83 0.38 12.91
CA ILE A 197 -22.84 0.96 11.99
C ILE A 197 -23.30 0.74 10.54
N LEU A 198 -23.74 -0.48 10.21
CA LEU A 198 -24.20 -0.83 8.87
C LEU A 198 -25.39 0.05 8.43
N ASN A 199 -26.40 0.22 9.29
CA ASN A 199 -27.56 1.07 9.01
C ASN A 199 -27.16 2.55 8.92
N GLY A 200 -26.26 3.02 9.77
CA GLY A 200 -25.72 4.38 9.67
C GLY A 200 -25.00 4.64 8.34
N MET A 201 -24.23 3.68 7.84
CA MET A 201 -23.57 3.78 6.54
C MET A 201 -24.56 3.81 5.37
N ARG A 202 -25.63 2.99 5.40
CA ARG A 202 -26.68 2.99 4.37
C ARG A 202 -27.34 4.37 4.24
N MET A 203 -27.52 5.07 5.35
CA MET A 203 -28.10 6.42 5.38
C MET A 203 -27.15 7.50 4.81
N ILE A 204 -25.83 7.34 5.03
CA ILE A 204 -24.82 8.33 4.60
C ILE A 204 -24.38 8.12 3.15
N TYR A 205 -24.38 6.87 2.67
CA TYR A 205 -23.99 6.50 1.32
C TYR A 205 -25.13 5.73 0.62
N PRO A 206 -26.23 6.41 0.24
CA PRO A 206 -27.38 5.78 -0.41
C PRO A 206 -27.04 5.19 -1.80
N ARG A 207 -25.87 5.55 -2.37
CA ARG A 207 -25.30 5.03 -3.62
C ARG A 207 -24.10 4.09 -3.40
N MET A 208 -23.96 3.46 -2.22
CA MET A 208 -23.18 2.22 -2.19
C MET A 208 -24.02 1.17 -2.90
N GLU A 209 -23.59 0.75 -4.09
CA GLU A 209 -24.18 -0.40 -4.79
C GLU A 209 -23.87 -1.65 -3.94
N MET A 210 -24.79 -1.97 -3.02
CA MET A 210 -24.73 -3.20 -2.25
C MET A 210 -25.05 -4.35 -3.19
N SER A 211 -24.18 -5.36 -3.24
CA SER A 211 -24.24 -6.46 -4.20
C SER A 211 -25.48 -7.36 -4.05
N THR A 212 -26.31 -7.20 -3.02
CA THR A 212 -27.47 -8.07 -2.76
C THR A 212 -28.59 -7.37 -2.00
N HIS A 213 -29.83 -7.76 -2.31
CA HIS A 213 -31.13 -7.29 -1.82
C HIS A 213 -31.19 -6.88 -0.32
N PRO A 214 -31.94 -5.82 0.03
CA PRO A 214 -31.87 -5.11 1.32
C PRO A 214 -32.38 -5.87 2.56
N GLU A 215 -32.98 -7.05 2.39
CA GLU A 215 -33.74 -7.73 3.44
C GLU A 215 -32.96 -8.80 4.22
N GLN A 216 -31.72 -9.11 3.84
CA GLN A 216 -30.91 -10.08 4.56
C GLN A 216 -29.52 -9.51 4.86
N VAL A 217 -29.21 -9.31 6.14
CA VAL A 217 -27.84 -9.08 6.61
C VAL A 217 -27.11 -10.43 6.49
N VAL A 218 -26.75 -10.79 5.26
CA VAL A 218 -25.95 -12.00 5.01
C VAL A 218 -24.52 -11.68 5.44
N GLU A 219 -23.87 -12.61 6.14
CA GLU A 219 -22.50 -12.48 6.64
C GLU A 219 -21.45 -12.15 5.55
N SER A 220 -21.85 -12.24 4.27
CA SER A 220 -21.05 -12.01 3.06
C SER A 220 -21.33 -10.67 2.35
N MET A 221 -22.04 -9.71 2.96
CA MET A 221 -22.26 -8.42 2.29
C MET A 221 -20.95 -7.66 2.10
N THR A 222 -20.71 -7.24 0.86
CA THR A 222 -19.55 -6.42 0.49
C THR A 222 -20.03 -5.15 -0.19
N GLY A 223 -19.18 -4.12 -0.18
CA GLY A 223 -19.46 -2.86 -0.85
C GLY A 223 -18.17 -2.20 -1.32
N HIS A 224 -18.31 -1.38 -2.36
CA HIS A 224 -17.22 -0.64 -2.95
C HIS A 224 -17.13 0.78 -2.37
N GLY A 225 -15.97 1.42 -2.52
CA GLY A 225 -15.75 2.80 -2.10
C GLY A 225 -16.34 3.82 -3.09
N PRO A 226 -16.46 5.10 -2.70
CA PRO A 226 -16.95 6.15 -3.57
C PRO A 226 -15.94 6.43 -4.71
N ASN A 227 -16.37 6.38 -5.96
CA ASN A 227 -15.50 6.50 -7.14
C ASN A 227 -15.84 7.70 -8.06
N ASP A 228 -16.74 8.59 -7.63
CA ASP A 228 -17.06 9.82 -8.35
C ASP A 228 -15.97 10.91 -8.18
N CYS A 229 -15.75 11.71 -9.23
CA CYS A 229 -14.72 12.77 -9.24
C CYS A 229 -14.83 13.74 -8.05
N TRP A 230 -16.05 14.18 -7.71
CA TRP A 230 -16.34 15.13 -6.62
C TRP A 230 -15.90 14.67 -5.23
N GLN A 231 -15.65 13.37 -5.04
CA GLN A 231 -15.28 12.82 -3.74
C GLN A 231 -13.86 13.21 -3.34
N CYS A 232 -12.97 13.34 -4.33
CA CYS A 232 -11.56 13.68 -4.15
C CYS A 232 -11.19 15.04 -4.78
N HIS A 233 -11.81 15.42 -5.90
CA HIS A 233 -11.51 16.66 -6.63
C HIS A 233 -12.53 17.74 -6.26
N LYS A 234 -12.22 18.51 -5.21
CA LYS A 234 -13.04 19.62 -4.71
C LYS A 234 -12.26 20.91 -4.65
#